data_AF-A0A836SQA5-F1
#
_entry.id   AF-A0A836SQA5-F1
#
_cell.length_a   1.000
_cell.length_b   1.000
_cell.length_c   1.000
_cell.angle_alpha   90.00
_cell.angle_beta   90.00
_cell.angle_gamma   90.00
#
_symmetry.space_group_name_H-M   'P 1'
#
loop_
_entity.id
_entity.type
_entity.pdbx_description
1 polymer ?
#
loop_
_entity_poly.entity_id
_entity_poly.type
_entity_poly.pdbx_seq_one_letter_code
_entity_poly.pdbx_strand_id
1 'polypeptide(L)' 'MVEAHFIETIIGVGILLFAAKLMAELFLRLKLPIVLGELIAGMIVGPFALGGIIVADGRQLL' A
#
# COMPACT_ATOMS: atom_id res chain seq x y z
N MET A 1 6.91 -21.69 -8.78
CA MET A 1 6.58 -20.36 -9.34
C MET A 1 5.35 -19.75 -8.69
N VAL A 2 4.22 -20.47 -8.57
CA VAL A 2 2.99 -19.96 -7.93
C VAL A 2 3.16 -19.68 -6.42
N GLU A 3 3.80 -20.57 -5.65
CA GLU A 3 4.08 -20.34 -4.22
C GLU A 3 4.80 -19.01 -3.94
N ALA A 4 5.83 -18.68 -4.72
CA ALA A 4 6.62 -17.47 -4.50
C ALA A 4 5.78 -16.20 -4.69
N HIS A 5 4.97 -16.18 -5.77
CA HIS A 5 4.09 -15.07 -6.06
C HIS A 5 2.99 -14.89 -5.00
N PHE A 6 2.48 -15.99 -4.45
CA PHE A 6 1.51 -15.96 -3.37
C PHE A 6 2.10 -15.38 -2.08
N ILE A 7 3.32 -15.81 -1.72
CA ILE A 7 4.04 -15.29 -0.55
C ILE A 7 4.34 -13.79 -0.72
N GLU A 8 4.81 -13.36 -1.89
CA GLU A 8 5.03 -11.94 -2.21
C GLU A 8 3.75 -11.12 -2.02
N THR A 9 2.61 -11.63 -2.51
CA THR A 9 1.31 -10.94 -2.35
C THR A 9 0.91 -10.81 -0.89
N ILE A 10 1.05 -11.88 -0.09
CA ILE A 10 0.75 -11.86 1.34
C ILE A 10 1.64 -10.85 2.07
N ILE A 11 2.94 -10.84 1.76
CA ILE A 11 3.88 -9.89 2.35
C ILE A 11 3.51 -8.45 1.96
N GLY A 12 3.19 -8.22 0.69
CA GLY A 12 2.74 -6.93 0.19
C GLY A 12 1.48 -6.43 0.92
N VAL A 13 0.47 -7.28 1.07
CA VAL A 13 -0.75 -6.96 1.83
C VAL A 13 -0.42 -6.71 3.31
N GLY A 14 0.45 -7.51 3.91
CA GLY A 14 0.90 -7.30 5.30
C GLY A 14 1.55 -5.94 5.51
N ILE A 15 2.45 -5.53 4.61
CA ILE A 15 3.10 -4.21 4.63
C ILE A 15 2.05 -3.09 4.45
N LEU A 16 1.11 -3.25 3.51
CA LEU A 16 0.02 -2.31 3.27
C LEU A 16 -0.83 -2.08 4.53
N LEU A 17 -1.28 -3.16 5.17
CA LEU A 17 -2.10 -3.09 6.38
C LEU A 17 -1.33 -2.47 7.55
N PHE A 18 -0.05 -2.83 7.69
CA PHE A 18 0.83 -2.25 8.70
C PHE A 18 1.02 -0.74 8.52
N ALA A 19 1.35 -0.31 7.30
CA ALA A 19 1.50 1.10 6.96
C ALA A 19 0.19 1.89 7.16
N ALA A 20 -0.95 1.32 6.75
CA ALA A 20 -2.27 1.92 6.95
C ALA A 20 -2.56 2.15 8.44
N LYS A 21 -2.27 1.17 9.31
CA LYS A 21 -2.49 1.32 10.76
C LYS A 21 -1.54 2.33 11.41
N LEU A 22 -0.28 2.35 11.01
CA LEU A 22 0.67 3.36 11.52
C LEU A 22 0.23 4.78 11.15
N MET A 23 -0.19 5.00 9.90
CA MET A 23 -0.64 6.32 9.43
C MET A 23 -1.99 6.72 10.02
N ALA A 24 -2.90 5.76 10.23
CA ALA A 24 -4.15 5.96 10.93
C ALA A 24 -3.94 6.53 12.35
N GLU A 25 -3.02 5.93 13.11
CA GLU A 25 -2.74 6.37 14.47
C GLU A 25 -2.00 7.71 14.52
N LEU A 26 -1.11 7.97 13.56
CA LEU A 26 -0.49 9.28 13.37
C LEU A 26 -1.55 10.36 13.13
N PHE A 27 -2.51 10.10 12.24
CA PHE A 27 -3.58 11.05 11.91
C PHE A 27 -4.53 11.26 13.09
N LEU A 28 -4.81 10.22 13.87
CA LEU A 28 -5.57 10.32 15.11
C LEU A 28 -4.89 11.28 16.10
N ARG A 29 -3.57 11.17 16.29
CA ARG A 29 -2.79 12.06 17.16
C ARG A 29 -2.77 13.50 16.67
N LEU A 30 -2.85 13.69 15.36
CA LEU A 30 -2.95 15.00 14.70
C LEU A 30 -4.38 15.57 14.67
N LYS A 31 -5.37 14.88 15.26
CA LYS A 31 -6.80 15.24 15.23
C LYS A 31 -7.38 15.29 13.80
N LEU A 32 -6.78 14.55 12.87
CA LEU A 32 -7.28 14.39 11.51
C LEU A 32 -8.16 13.12 11.40
N PRO A 33 -9.06 13.04 10.41
CA PRO A 33 -9.82 11.82 10.15
C PRO A 33 -8.90 10.62 9.90
N ILE A 34 -9.16 9.53 10.62
CA ILE A 34 -8.40 8.28 10.55
C ILE A 34 -8.34 7.73 9.12
N VAL A 35 -9.47 7.80 8.41
CA VAL A 35 -9.62 7.32 7.03
C VAL A 35 -8.66 8.03 6.07
N LEU A 36 -8.28 9.30 6.33
CA LEU A 36 -7.26 9.98 5.52
C LEU A 36 -5.87 9.37 5.70
N GLY A 37 -5.51 8.97 6.93
CA GLY A 37 -4.25 8.28 7.18
C GLY A 37 -4.19 6.93 6.47
N GLU A 38 -5.29 6.17 6.52
CA GLU A 38 -5.40 4.88 5.82
C GLU A 38 -5.34 5.05 4.29
N LEU A 39 -6.04 6.05 3.74
CA LEU A 39 -6.02 6.36 2.31
C LEU A 39 -4.65 6.81 1.82
N ILE A 40 -3.97 7.71 2.55
CA ILE A 40 -2.64 8.20 2.18
C ILE A 40 -1.61 7.06 2.23
N ALA A 41 -1.68 6.20 3.25
CA ALA A 41 -0.84 5.01 3.31
C ALA A 41 -1.08 4.08 2.11
N GLY A 42 -2.35 3.84 1.76
CA GLY A 42 -2.73 3.04 0.59
C GLY A 42 -2.28 3.66 -0.73
N MET A 43 -2.36 4.98 -0.87
CA MET A 43 -1.93 5.71 -2.07
C MET A 43 -0.40 5.71 -2.25
N ILE A 44 0.34 5.79 -1.15
CA ILE A 44 1.81 5.80 -1.19
C ILE A 44 2.35 4.36 -1.32
N VAL A 45 1.81 3.40 -0.57
CA VAL A 45 2.38 2.04 -0.45
C VAL A 45 1.72 1.06 -1.42
N GLY A 46 0.44 1.23 -1.74
CA GLY A 46 -0.33 0.34 -2.62
C GLY A 46 0.31 0.10 -3.99
N PRO A 47 0.76 1.13 -4.72
CA PRO A 47 1.52 0.99 -5.97
C PRO A 47 2.74 0.06 -5.84
N PHE A 48 3.48 0.16 -4.73
CA PHE A 48 4.71 -0.62 -4.53
C PHE A 48 4.42 -2.04 -4.03
N ALA A 49 3.41 -2.20 -3.17
CA ALA A 49 3.03 -3.47 -2.58
C ALA A 49 2.21 -4.37 -3.52
N LEU A 50 1.49 -3.79 -4.48
CA LEU A 50 0.67 -4.51 -5.46
C LEU A 50 1.33 -4.59 -6.86
N GLY A 51 2.59 -4.14 -6.98
CA GLY A 51 3.35 -4.19 -8.24
C GLY A 51 2.97 -3.14 -9.29
N GLY A 52 2.10 -2.20 -8.93
CA GLY A 52 1.61 -1.12 -9.79
C GLY A 52 2.31 0.20 -9.53
N ILE A 53 3.63 0.30 -9.72
CA ILE A 53 4.24 1.61 -9.96
C ILE A 53 3.98 1.93 -11.42
N ILE A 54 3.17 2.97 -11.66
CA ILE A 54 2.97 3.63 -12.96
C ILE A 54 4.23 3.49 -13.84
N VAL A 55 4.19 2.59 -14.83
CA VAL A 55 5.19 2.56 -15.91
C VAL A 55 4.73 3.55 -16.96
N ALA A 56 5.14 4.81 -16.78
CA ALA A 56 5.17 5.78 -17.85
C ALA A 56 6.41 5.51 -18.72
N ASP A 57 6.15 5.10 -19.97
CA ASP A 57 7.10 4.86 -21.07
C ASP A 57 7.97 3.60 -21.06
N GLY A 58 7.29 2.47 -20.93
CA GLY A 58 7.77 1.19 -21.46
C GLY A 58 6.72 0.09 -21.61
N ARG A 59 5.50 0.34 -21.10
CA ARG A 59 4.31 -0.52 -20.91
C ARG A 59 4.17 -1.16 -19.51
N GLN A 60 3.42 -0.47 -18.66
CA GLN A 60 2.30 -1.06 -17.92
C GLN A 60 1.06 -0.28 -18.30
N LEU A 61 0.20 -0.96 -19.04
CA LEU A 61 -1.18 -0.60 -19.28
C LEU A 61 -1.88 -1.95 -19.15
N LEU A 62 -2.77 -2.05 -18.16
CA LEU A 62 -3.72 -3.15 -17.91
C LEU A 62 -3.51 -4.45 -18.71
#